data_AF-A0AAD2A837-F1
#
_entry.id   AF-A0AAD2A837-F1
#
_cell.length_a   1.000
_cell.length_b   1.000
_cell.length_c   1.000
_cell.angle_alpha   90.00
_cell.angle_beta   90.00
_cell.angle_gamma   90.00
#
_symmetry.space_group_name_H-M   'P 1'
#
loop_
_entity.id
_entity.type
_entity.pdbx_description
1 polymer ?
#
loop_
_entity_poly.entity_id
_entity_poly.type
_entity_poly.pdbx_seq_one_letter_code
_entity_poly.pdbx_strand_id
1 'polypeptide(L)'
;MWKTIAIYNPQSFVGYFVGFERIATRNYWKMADKESPSEPNKENPDHDSVENPLPDYKSTLEYLVQKFQDTGTSNKQHKFWETQPVGQFKDVGDSSLPEGPIELPKPLSEVKQEPYNLPNLLGDRMTMSRAIKLYKLPNSTSTPGLRKMELCDVPAVTRLLKNYLSQFVVAPYFDDNEVEHWLLSQENVVDSYVVDSQDTHEITDFISFYTLPSSILNNQNHSILKAAYSFYNVSTRIPLLQLMNDALIIAKQKDFDVFNALDVMENESFLKDLKFGQGDGQLYYYLYNYRLSNALKPSELGLVLL
;
A
#
# COMPACT_ATOMS: atom_id res chain seq x y z
N MET A 1 -27.47 9.79 12.45
CA MET A 1 -27.37 8.45 11.84
C MET A 1 -27.22 8.65 10.34
N TRP A 2 -26.04 8.32 9.83
CA TRP A 2 -25.52 8.66 8.50
C TRP A 2 -26.25 7.85 7.43
N LYS A 3 -26.90 8.52 6.46
CA LYS A 3 -27.47 7.86 5.28
C LYS A 3 -26.94 8.54 4.02
N THR A 4 -26.67 7.69 3.03
CA THR A 4 -26.02 7.92 1.73
C THR A 4 -24.51 7.79 1.77
N ILE A 5 -24.03 6.60 1.38
CA ILE A 5 -22.61 6.31 1.20
C ILE A 5 -22.46 5.75 -0.20
N ALA A 6 -22.05 6.60 -1.12
CA ALA A 6 -21.64 6.16 -2.44
C ALA A 6 -20.11 6.11 -2.45
N ILE A 7 -19.55 4.91 -2.57
CA ILE A 7 -18.14 4.74 -2.94
C ILE A 7 -18.08 4.85 -4.46
N TYR A 8 -17.15 5.63 -4.96
CA TYR A 8 -16.97 5.85 -6.39
C TYR A 8 -15.64 5.27 -6.87
N ASN A 9 -15.74 4.47 -7.93
CA ASN A 9 -14.68 4.23 -8.90
C ASN A 9 -13.43 3.47 -8.38
N PRO A 10 -13.46 2.12 -8.26
CA PRO A 10 -12.26 1.35 -7.92
C PRO A 10 -11.13 1.67 -8.91
N GLN A 11 -10.02 2.23 -8.40
CA GLN A 11 -8.80 2.40 -9.19
C GLN A 11 -7.85 1.28 -8.81
N SER A 12 -7.42 0.45 -9.77
CA SER A 12 -6.40 -0.56 -9.55
C SER A 12 -5.02 -0.02 -9.89
N PHE A 13 -4.07 -0.34 -9.01
CA PHE A 13 -2.65 -0.01 -9.15
C PHE A 13 -1.84 -1.28 -9.13
N VAL A 14 -0.76 -1.31 -9.90
CA VAL A 14 0.05 -2.50 -10.09
C VAL A 14 1.19 -2.50 -9.09
N GLY A 15 1.32 -3.59 -8.34
CA GLY A 15 2.51 -3.84 -7.54
C GLY A 15 3.68 -4.24 -8.43
N TYR A 16 4.82 -3.61 -8.24
CA TYR A 16 6.08 -3.93 -8.88
C TYR A 16 7.10 -4.36 -7.85
N PHE A 17 8.02 -5.22 -8.26
CA PHE A 17 9.10 -5.63 -7.37
C PHE A 17 10.40 -5.91 -8.11
N VAL A 18 11.51 -5.67 -7.42
CA VAL A 18 12.84 -6.09 -7.87
C VAL A 18 13.47 -6.96 -6.78
N GLY A 19 13.79 -8.19 -7.16
CA GLY A 19 14.48 -9.11 -6.25
C GLY A 19 15.97 -8.86 -6.24
N PHE A 20 16.59 -8.88 -5.06
CA PHE A 20 18.05 -8.84 -4.96
C PHE A 20 18.65 -10.22 -5.23
N GLU A 21 19.98 -10.28 -5.38
CA GLU A 21 20.73 -11.51 -5.71
C GLU A 21 20.35 -12.72 -4.83
N ARG A 22 19.96 -12.48 -3.57
CA ARG A 22 19.53 -13.51 -2.61
C ARG A 22 18.26 -14.26 -3.02
N ILE A 23 17.26 -13.59 -3.59
CA ILE A 23 16.01 -14.25 -4.02
C ILE A 23 16.26 -15.32 -5.08
N ALA A 24 17.21 -15.06 -5.97
CA ALA A 24 17.63 -16.06 -6.92
C ALA A 24 18.29 -17.24 -6.17
N THR A 25 19.27 -16.98 -5.29
CA THR A 25 20.07 -18.05 -4.64
C THR A 25 19.28 -18.92 -3.66
N ARG A 26 18.14 -18.44 -3.14
CA ARG A 26 17.37 -19.10 -2.09
C ARG A 26 16.42 -20.19 -2.57
N ASN A 27 16.36 -20.50 -3.87
CA ASN A 27 15.47 -21.54 -4.42
C ASN A 27 14.04 -21.44 -3.86
N TYR A 28 13.48 -20.22 -3.79
CA TYR A 28 12.07 -20.02 -3.44
C TYR A 28 11.09 -20.75 -4.39
N TRP A 29 11.60 -21.40 -5.45
CA TRP A 29 10.92 -21.79 -6.68
C TRP A 29 10.70 -23.30 -6.86
N LYS A 30 11.06 -24.13 -5.87
CA LYS A 30 10.78 -25.57 -5.90
C LYS A 30 10.05 -25.99 -4.63
N MET A 31 8.76 -26.26 -4.74
CA MET A 31 8.05 -27.12 -3.79
C MET A 31 7.49 -28.32 -4.53
N ALA A 32 7.92 -29.49 -4.08
CA ALA A 32 7.45 -30.79 -4.51
C ALA A 32 6.26 -31.20 -3.64
N ASP A 33 5.32 -31.89 -4.27
CA ASP A 33 4.17 -32.55 -3.67
C ASP A 33 4.55 -33.39 -2.43
N LYS A 34 3.76 -33.27 -1.35
CA LYS A 34 3.09 -34.40 -0.69
C LYS A 34 2.30 -34.00 0.56
N GLU A 35 1.11 -34.58 0.63
CA GLU A 35 0.11 -34.56 1.69
C GLU A 35 0.64 -34.94 3.07
N SER A 36 0.00 -34.41 4.12
CA SER A 36 -0.10 -35.02 5.47
C SER A 36 -1.17 -34.34 6.36
N PRO A 37 -1.64 -35.00 7.43
CA PRO A 37 -3.06 -35.07 7.84
C PRO A 37 -3.51 -34.11 8.97
N SER A 38 -4.82 -34.16 9.25
CA SER A 38 -5.67 -33.26 10.04
C SER A 38 -5.75 -33.47 11.56
N GLU A 39 -6.27 -32.42 12.25
CA GLU A 39 -7.02 -32.31 13.54
C GLU A 39 -6.29 -31.86 14.85
N PRO A 40 -7.00 -31.32 15.89
CA PRO A 40 -8.31 -30.63 15.92
C PRO A 40 -8.40 -29.34 16.81
N ASN A 41 -9.57 -28.69 16.68
CA ASN A 41 -10.12 -27.45 17.29
C ASN A 41 -10.19 -27.37 18.83
N LYS A 42 -10.27 -26.12 19.35
CA LYS A 42 -10.96 -25.76 20.60
C LYS A 42 -11.71 -24.42 20.49
N GLU A 43 -13.02 -24.46 20.74
CA GLU A 43 -13.94 -23.32 20.96
C GLU A 43 -13.96 -22.88 22.44
N ASN A 44 -14.40 -21.63 22.71
CA ASN A 44 -15.40 -21.23 23.75
C ASN A 44 -15.53 -19.68 23.94
N PRO A 45 -16.54 -19.11 24.65
CA PRO A 45 -17.69 -18.41 24.03
C PRO A 45 -17.93 -16.95 24.52
N ASP A 46 -19.03 -16.36 24.02
CA ASP A 46 -19.56 -14.98 24.17
C ASP A 46 -19.77 -14.40 25.59
N HIS A 47 -19.86 -13.06 25.69
CA HIS A 47 -20.71 -12.37 26.67
C HIS A 47 -21.13 -10.94 26.28
N ASP A 48 -22.37 -10.63 26.67
CA ASP A 48 -23.28 -9.50 26.35
C ASP A 48 -22.90 -8.04 26.71
N SER A 49 -23.64 -7.15 26.02
CA SER A 49 -23.75 -5.68 26.04
C SER A 49 -24.53 -5.04 27.21
N VAL A 50 -24.30 -3.73 27.48
CA VAL A 50 -25.26 -2.81 28.14
C VAL A 50 -25.18 -1.39 27.52
N GLU A 51 -26.34 -0.82 27.16
CA GLU A 51 -26.56 0.55 26.61
C GLU A 51 -27.02 1.57 27.67
N ASN A 52 -26.84 2.88 27.38
CA ASN A 52 -27.57 4.01 27.99
C ASN A 52 -27.85 5.12 26.93
N PRO A 53 -28.95 5.91 27.00
CA PRO A 53 -29.42 6.74 25.87
C PRO A 53 -29.17 8.26 26.00
N LEU A 54 -29.17 8.98 24.86
CA LEU A 54 -29.07 10.45 24.70
C LEU A 54 -30.15 11.01 23.71
N PRO A 55 -30.50 12.32 23.77
CA PRO A 55 -31.81 12.86 23.35
C PRO A 55 -31.93 13.35 21.88
N ASP A 56 -33.15 13.79 21.56
CA ASP A 56 -33.85 13.94 20.27
C ASP A 56 -33.27 14.92 19.21
N TYR A 57 -32.68 14.36 18.16
CA TYR A 57 -32.23 15.04 16.92
C TYR A 57 -33.10 14.69 15.69
N LYS A 58 -34.21 13.94 15.86
CA LYS A 58 -34.92 13.32 14.73
C LYS A 58 -35.75 14.30 13.89
N SER A 59 -36.45 15.23 14.54
CA SER A 59 -37.42 16.11 13.87
C SER A 59 -36.77 17.08 12.88
N THR A 60 -35.54 17.55 13.16
CA THR A 60 -34.81 18.48 12.30
C THR A 60 -34.27 17.80 11.03
N LEU A 61 -33.99 16.49 11.09
CA LEU A 61 -33.45 15.72 9.98
C LEU A 61 -34.52 15.32 8.95
N GLU A 62 -35.73 15.01 9.42
CA GLU A 62 -36.86 14.67 8.54
C GLU A 62 -37.23 15.84 7.60
N TYR A 63 -37.16 17.07 8.11
CA TYR A 63 -37.39 18.28 7.31
C TYR A 63 -36.36 18.49 6.19
N LEU A 64 -35.09 18.12 6.43
CA LEU A 64 -34.00 18.29 5.45
C LEU A 64 -34.00 17.19 4.39
N VAL A 65 -34.34 15.95 4.76
CA VAL A 65 -34.45 14.81 3.83
C VAL A 65 -35.56 15.03 2.80
N GLN A 66 -36.70 15.57 3.23
CA GLN A 66 -37.82 15.88 2.33
C GLN A 66 -37.40 16.87 1.23
N LYS A 67 -36.58 17.87 1.58
CA LYS A 67 -36.11 18.90 0.65
C LYS A 67 -35.09 18.39 -0.37
N PHE A 68 -34.33 17.34 -0.04
CA PHE A 68 -33.38 16.72 -0.96
C PHE A 68 -34.04 15.76 -1.96
N GLN A 69 -35.08 15.03 -1.54
CA GLN A 69 -35.82 14.10 -2.41
C GLN A 69 -36.52 14.81 -3.58
N ASP A 70 -36.92 16.07 -3.41
CA ASP A 70 -37.59 16.85 -4.45
C ASP A 70 -36.66 17.32 -5.59
N THR A 71 -35.33 17.13 -5.47
CA THR A 71 -34.36 17.79 -6.39
C THR A 71 -33.55 16.87 -7.31
N GLY A 72 -33.76 15.55 -7.33
CA GLY A 72 -32.85 14.67 -8.09
C GLY A 72 -33.45 13.38 -8.64
N THR A 73 -34.10 13.45 -9.80
CA THR A 73 -34.45 12.28 -10.63
C THR A 73 -33.20 11.77 -11.37
N SER A 74 -32.68 10.60 -11.00
CA SER A 74 -31.82 9.77 -11.86
C SER A 74 -31.63 8.37 -11.27
N ASN A 75 -32.56 7.46 -11.58
CA ASN A 75 -32.48 6.02 -11.33
C ASN A 75 -31.45 5.38 -12.30
N LYS A 76 -30.15 5.49 -12.01
CA LYS A 76 -29.10 4.79 -12.78
C LYS A 76 -28.58 3.59 -11.97
N GLN A 77 -28.98 2.38 -12.36
CA GLN A 77 -28.43 1.14 -11.81
C GLN A 77 -26.94 1.02 -12.11
N HIS A 78 -26.15 0.66 -11.10
CA HIS A 78 -24.69 0.57 -11.21
C HIS A 78 -24.25 -0.89 -11.13
N LYS A 79 -23.74 -1.43 -12.25
CA LYS A 79 -23.44 -2.87 -12.45
C LYS A 79 -22.59 -3.51 -11.35
N PHE A 80 -21.70 -2.75 -10.74
CA PHE A 80 -20.85 -3.22 -9.64
C PHE A 80 -21.56 -3.13 -8.27
N TRP A 81 -22.24 -2.02 -7.96
CA TRP A 81 -22.84 -1.80 -6.63
C TRP A 81 -24.00 -2.73 -6.34
N GLU A 82 -24.80 -3.06 -7.36
CA GLU A 82 -25.87 -4.04 -7.21
C GLU A 82 -25.36 -5.46 -6.94
N THR A 83 -24.04 -5.70 -7.08
CA THR A 83 -23.39 -6.97 -6.73
C THR A 83 -22.64 -6.93 -5.40
N GLN A 84 -22.44 -5.74 -4.81
CA GLN A 84 -21.74 -5.63 -3.54
C GLN A 84 -22.68 -6.00 -2.38
N PRO A 85 -22.19 -6.73 -1.36
CA PRO A 85 -22.96 -7.18 -0.20
C PRO A 85 -23.24 -6.04 0.81
N VAL A 86 -23.39 -4.81 0.32
CA VAL A 86 -23.69 -3.62 1.12
C VAL A 86 -25.12 -3.16 0.84
N GLY A 87 -25.74 -2.45 1.79
CA GLY A 87 -27.11 -1.96 1.66
C GLY A 87 -27.31 -1.12 0.39
N GLN A 88 -28.34 -1.45 -0.39
CA GLN A 88 -28.61 -0.82 -1.69
C GLN A 88 -29.50 0.41 -1.53
N PHE A 89 -29.52 1.27 -2.55
CA PHE A 89 -30.36 2.49 -2.54
C PHE A 89 -31.86 2.22 -2.39
N LYS A 90 -32.33 1.06 -2.88
CA LYS A 90 -33.72 0.62 -2.72
C LYS A 90 -34.05 0.15 -1.30
N ASP A 91 -33.04 -0.10 -0.48
CA ASP A 91 -33.17 -0.65 0.87
C ASP A 91 -33.21 0.45 1.96
N VAL A 92 -33.17 1.72 1.55
CA VAL A 92 -33.15 2.86 2.48
C VAL A 92 -34.47 2.93 3.26
N GLY A 93 -34.42 2.57 4.54
CA GLY A 93 -35.60 2.56 5.43
C GLY A 93 -36.12 1.17 5.75
N ASP A 94 -35.55 0.13 5.15
CA ASP A 94 -35.84 -1.26 5.51
C ASP A 94 -35.02 -1.67 6.73
N SER A 95 -35.66 -1.70 7.90
CA SER A 95 -35.07 -2.15 9.16
C SER A 95 -35.05 -3.68 9.31
N SER A 96 -35.52 -4.42 8.31
CA SER A 96 -35.52 -5.90 8.32
C SER A 96 -34.22 -6.51 7.81
N LEU A 97 -33.33 -5.69 7.23
CA LEU A 97 -32.04 -6.16 6.76
C LEU A 97 -31.10 -6.50 7.94
N PRO A 98 -30.46 -7.67 7.92
CA PRO A 98 -29.54 -8.07 8.98
C PRO A 98 -28.28 -7.20 8.97
N GLU A 99 -27.99 -6.54 10.09
CA GLU A 99 -26.69 -5.89 10.33
C GLU A 99 -25.67 -6.96 10.77
N GLY A 100 -24.47 -6.93 10.18
CA GLY A 100 -23.44 -7.91 10.46
C GLY A 100 -22.23 -7.80 9.53
N PRO A 101 -21.19 -8.62 9.76
CA PRO A 101 -20.01 -8.62 8.90
C PRO A 101 -20.35 -9.07 7.47
N ILE A 102 -19.70 -8.44 6.49
CA ILE A 102 -19.89 -8.72 5.06
C ILE A 102 -19.64 -10.20 4.72
N GLU A 103 -18.66 -10.80 5.39
CA GLU A 103 -18.43 -12.23 5.39
C GLU A 103 -18.47 -12.74 6.83
N LEU A 104 -19.17 -13.84 7.07
CA LEU A 104 -19.09 -14.54 8.34
C LEU A 104 -17.65 -15.06 8.56
N PRO A 105 -17.20 -15.22 9.81
CA PRO A 105 -15.90 -15.81 10.10
C PRO A 105 -15.73 -17.13 9.36
N LYS A 106 -14.81 -17.16 8.39
CA LYS A 106 -14.52 -18.37 7.63
C LYS A 106 -13.79 -19.37 8.54
N PRO A 107 -14.19 -20.64 8.58
CA PRO A 107 -13.43 -21.66 9.28
C PRO A 107 -12.02 -21.73 8.68
N LEU A 108 -11.01 -22.05 9.50
CA LEU A 108 -9.61 -22.08 9.06
C LEU A 108 -9.41 -22.93 7.81
N SER A 109 -10.20 -24.00 7.62
CA SER A 109 -10.18 -24.85 6.42
C SER A 109 -10.50 -24.14 5.10
N GLU A 110 -11.25 -23.04 5.14
CA GLU A 110 -11.61 -22.23 3.96
C GLU A 110 -10.61 -21.10 3.69
N VAL A 111 -9.75 -20.78 4.66
CA VAL A 111 -8.57 -19.96 4.42
C VAL A 111 -7.60 -20.79 3.58
N LYS A 112 -7.01 -20.18 2.54
CA LYS A 112 -6.07 -20.87 1.65
C LYS A 112 -4.95 -21.51 2.47
N GLN A 113 -4.92 -22.84 2.51
CA GLN A 113 -3.93 -23.61 3.28
C GLN A 113 -2.56 -23.60 2.61
N GLU A 114 -2.55 -23.49 1.27
CA GLU A 114 -1.33 -23.45 0.51
C GLU A 114 -0.83 -22.01 0.34
N PRO A 115 0.48 -21.75 0.54
CA PRO A 115 1.05 -20.44 0.28
C PRO A 115 0.78 -19.97 -1.15
N TYR A 116 0.79 -18.65 -1.36
CA TYR A 116 0.89 -18.13 -2.71
C TYR A 116 2.19 -18.63 -3.35
N ASN A 117 2.05 -19.26 -4.51
CA ASN A 117 3.21 -19.54 -5.35
C ASN A 117 3.79 -18.18 -5.73
N LEU A 118 5.05 -17.95 -5.35
CA LEU A 118 5.76 -16.79 -5.86
C LEU A 118 5.80 -16.90 -7.40
N PRO A 119 5.60 -15.81 -8.16
CA PRO A 119 5.65 -15.85 -9.61
C PRO A 119 7.04 -16.27 -10.10
N ASN A 120 7.14 -17.25 -11.00
CA ASN A 120 8.41 -17.73 -11.56
C ASN A 120 9.08 -16.62 -12.42
N LEU A 121 9.79 -15.68 -11.78
CA LEU A 121 10.40 -14.51 -12.41
C LEU A 121 11.47 -14.85 -13.45
N LEU A 122 12.10 -16.02 -13.31
CA LEU A 122 13.22 -16.37 -14.16
C LEU A 122 12.73 -16.73 -15.57
N GLY A 123 11.49 -17.21 -15.71
CA GLY A 123 11.02 -17.77 -16.97
C GLY A 123 11.90 -18.93 -17.47
N ASP A 124 11.44 -19.65 -18.49
CA ASP A 124 12.08 -20.90 -18.90
C ASP A 124 13.51 -20.75 -19.49
N ARG A 125 13.97 -19.51 -19.70
CA ARG A 125 15.26 -19.19 -20.35
C ARG A 125 16.30 -18.53 -19.43
N MET A 126 15.99 -18.20 -18.18
CA MET A 126 16.95 -17.52 -17.30
C MET A 126 17.64 -18.50 -16.35
N THR A 127 18.96 -18.48 -16.36
CA THR A 127 19.77 -19.23 -15.39
C THR A 127 20.01 -18.41 -14.13
N MET A 128 20.26 -19.11 -13.03
CA MET A 128 20.61 -18.53 -11.74
C MET A 128 21.75 -17.52 -11.78
N SER A 129 22.87 -17.86 -12.43
CA SER A 129 24.01 -16.95 -12.57
C SER A 129 23.68 -15.71 -13.42
N ARG A 130 22.80 -15.86 -14.41
CA ARG A 130 22.32 -14.75 -15.24
C ARG A 130 21.43 -13.80 -14.45
N ALA A 131 20.56 -14.34 -13.60
CA ALA A 131 19.70 -13.57 -12.71
C ALA A 131 20.50 -12.77 -11.69
N ILE A 132 21.46 -13.41 -11.00
CA ILE A 132 22.37 -12.74 -10.06
C ILE A 132 23.08 -11.57 -10.76
N LYS A 133 23.65 -11.82 -11.95
CA LYS A 133 24.33 -10.76 -12.71
C LYS A 133 23.37 -9.65 -13.15
N LEU A 134 22.13 -9.98 -13.50
CA LEU A 134 21.12 -9.03 -13.94
C LEU A 134 20.68 -8.08 -12.82
N TYR A 135 20.48 -8.60 -11.60
CA TYR A 135 20.00 -7.85 -10.43
C TYR A 135 21.12 -7.36 -9.50
N LYS A 136 22.38 -7.52 -9.92
CA LYS A 136 23.53 -7.02 -9.17
C LYS A 136 23.49 -5.49 -9.09
N LEU A 137 23.50 -4.98 -7.86
CA LEU A 137 23.64 -3.57 -7.53
C LEU A 137 25.08 -3.22 -7.13
N PRO A 138 25.48 -1.94 -7.25
CA PRO A 138 26.71 -1.41 -6.66
C PRO A 138 26.78 -1.64 -5.14
N ASN A 139 27.99 -1.51 -4.59
CA ASN A 139 28.21 -1.68 -3.14
C ASN A 139 27.99 -0.39 -2.33
N SER A 140 27.96 0.77 -2.98
CA SER A 140 27.76 2.08 -2.34
C SER A 140 26.87 2.96 -3.22
N THR A 141 26.16 3.87 -2.56
CA THR A 141 25.35 4.89 -3.21
C THR A 141 26.22 5.87 -3.98
N SER A 142 25.64 6.56 -4.97
CA SER A 142 26.40 7.53 -5.80
C SER A 142 26.02 9.00 -5.54
N THR A 143 24.87 9.26 -4.93
CA THR A 143 24.41 10.64 -4.64
C THR A 143 25.24 11.28 -3.53
N PRO A 144 25.98 12.38 -3.80
CA PRO A 144 26.72 13.10 -2.77
C PRO A 144 25.76 13.74 -1.75
N GLY A 145 26.13 13.69 -0.47
CA GLY A 145 25.31 14.28 0.60
C GLY A 145 24.10 13.43 1.02
N LEU A 146 23.89 12.27 0.40
CA LEU A 146 22.85 11.33 0.82
C LEU A 146 23.18 10.78 2.22
N ARG A 147 22.32 11.07 3.20
CA ARG A 147 22.45 10.60 4.58
C ARG A 147 21.09 10.23 5.16
N LYS A 148 21.09 9.50 6.27
CA LYS A 148 19.86 9.15 7.00
C LYS A 148 19.18 10.45 7.48
N MET A 149 17.86 10.48 7.42
CA MET A 149 17.05 11.59 7.94
C MET A 149 17.16 11.64 9.48
N GLU A 150 17.37 12.84 10.00
CA GLU A 150 17.40 13.15 11.43
C GLU A 150 16.24 14.08 11.81
N LEU A 151 16.00 14.24 13.12
CA LEU A 151 14.89 15.05 13.64
C LEU A 151 14.96 16.52 13.17
N CYS A 152 16.17 17.07 13.04
CA CYS A 152 16.36 18.44 12.56
C CYS A 152 15.95 18.65 11.10
N ASP A 153 15.85 17.58 10.30
CA ASP A 153 15.48 17.65 8.89
C ASP A 153 13.96 17.72 8.68
N VAL A 154 13.15 17.39 9.71
CA VAL A 154 11.68 17.30 9.62
C VAL A 154 11.07 18.53 8.95
N PRO A 155 11.34 19.78 9.37
CA PRO A 155 10.72 20.95 8.74
C PRO A 155 11.07 21.09 7.25
N ALA A 156 12.29 20.72 6.85
CA ALA A 156 12.73 20.80 5.47
C ALA A 156 12.05 19.71 4.61
N VAL A 157 11.95 18.49 5.14
CA VAL A 157 11.24 17.37 4.49
C VAL A 157 9.75 17.67 4.37
N THR A 158 9.11 18.22 5.41
CA THR A 158 7.70 18.65 5.35
C THR A 158 7.47 19.64 4.21
N ARG A 159 8.34 20.64 4.07
CA ARG A 159 8.24 21.62 2.99
C ARG A 159 8.37 20.95 1.61
N LEU A 160 9.35 20.07 1.43
CA LEU A 160 9.55 19.34 0.17
C LEU A 160 8.33 18.47 -0.16
N LEU A 161 7.85 17.71 0.82
CA LEU A 161 6.75 16.77 0.66
C LEU A 161 5.42 17.48 0.38
N LYS A 162 5.11 18.56 1.09
CA LYS A 162 3.92 19.39 0.80
C LYS A 162 3.94 19.93 -0.63
N ASN A 163 5.07 20.49 -1.06
CA ASN A 163 5.20 21.05 -2.40
C ASN A 163 5.01 19.97 -3.47
N TYR A 164 5.69 18.83 -3.29
CA TYR A 164 5.57 17.68 -4.20
C TYR A 164 4.14 17.12 -4.24
N LEU A 165 3.53 16.86 -3.08
CA LEU A 165 2.21 16.23 -3.02
C LEU A 165 1.08 17.13 -3.54
N SER A 166 1.27 18.45 -3.54
CA SER A 166 0.29 19.41 -4.05
C SER A 166 -0.02 19.28 -5.54
N GLN A 167 0.81 18.56 -6.31
CA GLN A 167 0.59 18.34 -7.73
C GLN A 167 -0.38 17.18 -8.04
N PHE A 168 -0.64 16.30 -7.06
CA PHE A 168 -1.52 15.15 -7.24
C PHE A 168 -2.97 15.51 -6.91
N VAL A 169 -3.92 14.79 -7.52
CA VAL A 169 -5.36 15.04 -7.35
C VAL A 169 -5.84 14.56 -5.98
N VAL A 170 -5.31 13.44 -5.51
CA VAL A 170 -5.57 12.90 -4.16
C VAL A 170 -4.23 12.62 -3.49
N ALA A 171 -3.97 13.30 -2.39
CA ALA A 171 -2.77 13.14 -1.58
C ALA A 171 -3.05 13.56 -0.13
N PRO A 172 -2.31 13.03 0.85
CA PRO A 172 -2.35 13.53 2.21
C PRO A 172 -1.70 14.92 2.29
N TYR A 173 -2.19 15.73 3.23
CA TYR A 173 -1.53 16.96 3.63
C TYR A 173 -0.85 16.71 4.97
N PHE A 174 0.49 16.71 4.99
CA PHE A 174 1.27 16.39 6.18
C PHE A 174 1.73 17.65 6.91
N ASP A 175 1.58 17.73 8.22
CA ASP A 175 2.32 18.68 9.06
C ASP A 175 3.65 18.11 9.59
N ASP A 176 4.40 18.90 10.37
CA ASP A 176 5.70 18.47 10.91
C ASP A 176 5.57 17.28 11.87
N ASN A 177 4.48 17.19 12.64
CA ASN A 177 4.26 16.08 13.56
C ASN A 177 3.97 14.79 12.79
N GLU A 178 3.19 14.89 11.71
CA GLU A 178 2.90 13.75 10.87
C GLU A 178 4.13 13.29 10.07
N VAL A 179 4.95 14.23 9.56
CA VAL A 179 6.24 13.87 8.94
C VAL A 179 7.17 13.21 9.94
N GLU A 180 7.29 13.74 11.16
CA GLU A 180 8.06 13.09 12.21
C GLU A 180 7.54 11.67 12.49
N HIS A 181 6.23 11.51 12.69
CA HIS A 181 5.62 10.22 13.02
C HIS A 181 5.78 9.17 11.91
N TRP A 182 5.55 9.55 10.66
CA TRP A 182 5.51 8.61 9.55
C TRP A 182 6.86 8.41 8.85
N LEU A 183 7.74 9.40 8.88
CA LEU A 183 8.93 9.44 8.02
C LEU A 183 10.25 9.55 8.78
N LEU A 184 10.26 9.91 10.08
CA LEU A 184 11.51 9.85 10.83
C LEU A 184 11.96 8.39 10.94
N SER A 185 13.21 8.14 10.56
CA SER A 185 13.70 6.76 10.43
C SER A 185 13.62 5.97 11.75
N GLN A 186 12.92 4.85 11.71
CA GLN A 186 12.81 3.90 12.82
C GLN A 186 13.24 2.51 12.36
N GLU A 187 14.17 1.91 13.10
CA GLU A 187 14.77 0.64 12.74
C GLU A 187 13.72 -0.47 12.55
N ASN A 188 13.80 -1.20 11.44
CA ASN A 188 12.87 -2.27 11.05
C ASN A 188 11.40 -1.82 10.86
N VAL A 189 11.15 -0.51 10.78
CA VAL A 189 9.81 0.05 10.50
C VAL A 189 9.86 0.91 9.25
N VAL A 190 10.56 2.04 9.30
CA VAL A 190 10.69 2.98 8.18
C VAL A 190 12.12 3.49 8.08
N ASP A 191 12.63 3.56 6.86
CA ASP A 191 13.97 4.02 6.53
C ASP A 191 13.86 5.21 5.58
N SER A 192 14.37 6.36 6.03
CA SER A 192 14.28 7.63 5.32
C SER A 192 15.64 8.30 5.19
N TYR A 193 15.90 8.85 4.00
CA TYR A 193 17.16 9.47 3.66
C TYR A 193 16.94 10.81 2.98
N VAL A 194 17.83 11.75 3.25
CA VAL A 194 17.83 13.09 2.70
C VAL A 194 19.12 13.36 1.95
N VAL A 195 19.06 14.24 0.95
CA VAL A 195 20.24 14.78 0.27
C VAL A 195 20.54 16.16 0.84
N ASP A 196 21.67 16.25 1.54
CA ASP A 196 22.22 17.48 2.10
C ASP A 196 23.14 18.15 1.06
N SER A 197 22.73 19.30 0.53
CA SER A 197 23.52 20.01 -0.46
C SER A 197 24.87 20.42 0.11
N GLN A 198 25.96 19.99 -0.52
CA GLN A 198 27.32 20.32 -0.06
C GLN A 198 27.62 21.83 -0.13
N ASP A 199 26.91 22.57 -0.98
CA ASP A 199 27.15 24.01 -1.17
C ASP A 199 26.32 24.86 -0.20
N THR A 200 25.05 24.50 0.04
CA THR A 200 24.11 25.34 0.80
C THR A 200 23.71 24.76 2.16
N HIS A 201 24.02 23.47 2.40
CA HIS A 201 23.48 22.69 3.51
C HIS A 201 21.95 22.66 3.60
N GLU A 202 21.28 22.92 2.47
CA GLU A 202 19.84 22.74 2.38
C GLU A 202 19.51 21.31 1.98
N ILE A 203 18.44 20.78 2.58
CA ILE A 203 17.87 19.50 2.16
C ILE A 203 17.13 19.70 0.84
N THR A 204 17.57 18.99 -0.19
CA THR A 204 17.05 19.13 -1.56
C THR A 204 16.16 17.97 -1.99
N ASP A 205 16.49 16.76 -1.57
CA ASP A 205 15.81 15.55 -2.02
C ASP A 205 15.57 14.61 -0.83
N PHE A 206 14.58 13.75 -0.94
CA PHE A 206 14.12 12.86 0.11
C PHE A 206 13.67 11.53 -0.48
N ILE A 207 14.05 10.41 0.14
CA ILE A 207 13.53 9.08 -0.22
C ILE A 207 13.18 8.30 1.04
N SER A 208 12.17 7.43 0.93
CA SER A 208 11.78 6.56 2.05
C SER A 208 11.20 5.22 1.61
N PHE A 209 11.37 4.23 2.47
CA PHE A 209 10.74 2.92 2.33
C PHE A 209 10.46 2.29 3.69
N TYR A 210 9.39 1.49 3.79
CA TYR A 210 9.02 0.79 5.02
C TYR A 210 9.27 -0.71 4.93
N THR A 211 9.40 -1.34 6.10
CA THR A 211 9.68 -2.77 6.25
C THR A 211 8.38 -3.52 6.49
N LEU A 212 8.09 -4.51 5.64
CA LEU A 212 6.98 -5.43 5.87
C LEU A 212 7.46 -6.88 5.64
N PRO A 213 7.77 -7.63 6.71
CA PRO A 213 8.16 -9.02 6.59
C PRO A 213 6.94 -9.91 6.31
N SER A 214 7.12 -10.91 5.46
CA SER A 214 6.10 -11.94 5.18
C SER A 214 6.58 -13.32 5.62
N SER A 215 5.73 -14.08 6.30
CA SER A 215 6.01 -15.47 6.62
C SER A 215 5.96 -16.35 5.38
N ILE A 216 6.94 -17.22 5.23
CA ILE A 216 7.02 -18.19 4.13
C ILE A 216 6.54 -19.53 4.65
N LEU A 217 5.40 -19.98 4.15
CA LEU A 217 4.84 -21.27 4.55
C LEU A 217 5.57 -22.41 3.83
N ASN A 218 5.75 -23.52 4.54
CA ASN A 218 6.21 -24.81 4.00
C ASN A 218 7.62 -24.84 3.38
N ASN A 219 8.50 -23.86 3.65
CA ASN A 219 9.87 -23.84 3.14
C ASN A 219 10.91 -24.26 4.21
N GLN A 220 11.68 -25.30 3.93
CA GLN A 220 12.65 -25.87 4.88
C GLN A 220 13.86 -24.96 5.16
N ASN A 221 14.19 -24.04 4.25
CA ASN A 221 15.40 -23.22 4.33
C ASN A 221 15.13 -21.78 4.74
N HIS A 222 13.90 -21.28 4.54
CA HIS A 222 13.55 -19.87 4.71
C HIS A 222 12.17 -19.71 5.33
N SER A 223 12.08 -19.01 6.45
CA SER A 223 10.82 -18.75 7.15
C SER A 223 10.24 -17.35 6.93
N ILE A 224 11.07 -16.39 6.52
CA ILE A 224 10.68 -14.98 6.37
C ILE A 224 11.21 -14.44 5.03
N LEU A 225 10.36 -13.68 4.34
CA LEU A 225 10.71 -12.80 3.23
C LEU A 225 10.74 -11.36 3.77
N LYS A 226 11.92 -10.73 3.81
CA LYS A 226 12.04 -9.34 4.27
C LYS A 226 11.87 -8.39 3.07
N ALA A 227 10.71 -7.77 2.96
CA ALA A 227 10.40 -6.86 1.86
C ALA A 227 10.48 -5.39 2.30
N ALA A 228 11.11 -4.57 1.47
CA ALA A 228 11.05 -3.11 1.54
C ALA A 228 9.94 -2.63 0.60
N TYR A 229 9.17 -1.63 1.00
CA TYR A 229 8.13 -1.02 0.18
C TYR A 229 8.42 0.46 0.02
N SER A 230 8.55 0.93 -1.23
CA SER A 230 8.67 2.35 -1.55
C SER A 230 7.55 3.13 -0.89
N PHE A 231 7.91 4.20 -0.19
CA PHE A 231 6.95 5.08 0.48
C PHE A 231 6.90 6.42 -0.25
N TYR A 232 7.23 7.53 0.41
CA TYR A 232 7.27 8.86 -0.23
C TYR A 232 8.68 9.21 -0.69
N ASN A 233 8.81 9.71 -1.92
CA ASN A 233 10.07 10.12 -2.52
C ASN A 233 9.89 11.47 -3.21
N VAL A 234 10.80 12.41 -2.94
CA VAL A 234 10.80 13.77 -3.51
C VAL A 234 12.15 14.05 -4.15
N SER A 235 12.11 14.35 -5.45
CA SER A 235 13.27 14.60 -6.30
C SER A 235 13.23 16.05 -6.80
N THR A 236 14.20 16.89 -6.44
CA THR A 236 14.32 18.29 -6.92
C THR A 236 15.62 18.59 -7.64
N ARG A 237 16.75 18.03 -7.18
CA ARG A 237 18.09 18.26 -7.76
C ARG A 237 18.65 17.00 -8.37
N ILE A 238 18.45 15.88 -7.71
CA ILE A 238 18.97 14.58 -8.14
C ILE A 238 17.87 13.85 -8.90
N PRO A 239 18.11 13.32 -10.12
CA PRO A 239 17.10 12.59 -10.87
C PRO A 239 16.49 11.45 -10.04
N LEU A 240 15.16 11.32 -10.05
CA LEU A 240 14.43 10.27 -9.31
C LEU A 240 14.99 8.86 -9.58
N LEU A 241 15.37 8.56 -10.84
CA LEU A 241 16.00 7.29 -11.21
C LEU A 241 17.27 7.00 -10.39
N GLN A 242 18.12 8.00 -10.17
CA GLN A 242 19.35 7.87 -9.38
C GLN A 242 19.04 7.71 -7.88
N LEU A 243 18.09 8.49 -7.35
CA LEU A 243 17.66 8.39 -5.95
C LEU A 243 17.08 7.01 -5.64
N MET A 244 16.22 6.49 -6.52
CA MET A 244 15.63 5.16 -6.34
C MET A 244 16.67 4.05 -6.52
N ASN A 245 17.66 4.21 -7.40
CA ASN A 245 18.80 3.28 -7.46
C ASN A 245 19.58 3.26 -6.13
N ASP A 246 19.81 4.42 -5.52
CA ASP A 246 20.46 4.49 -4.20
C ASP A 246 19.58 3.88 -3.10
N ALA A 247 18.25 4.04 -3.15
CA ALA A 247 17.31 3.37 -2.25
C ALA A 247 17.43 1.83 -2.34
N LEU A 248 17.54 1.27 -3.56
CA LEU A 248 17.76 -0.15 -3.78
C LEU A 248 19.09 -0.64 -3.19
N ILE A 249 20.16 0.14 -3.34
CA ILE A 249 21.47 -0.17 -2.77
C ILE A 249 21.39 -0.22 -1.24
N ILE A 250 20.75 0.78 -0.63
CA ILE A 250 20.55 0.85 0.82
C ILE A 250 19.74 -0.36 1.31
N ALA A 251 18.61 -0.67 0.66
CA ALA A 251 17.80 -1.83 1.01
C ALA A 251 18.61 -3.14 0.91
N LYS A 252 19.43 -3.29 -0.13
CA LYS A 252 20.35 -4.44 -0.24
C LYS A 252 21.35 -4.49 0.93
N GLN A 253 21.96 -3.37 1.30
CA GLN A 253 22.89 -3.29 2.43
C GLN A 253 22.22 -3.63 3.78
N LYS A 254 20.91 -3.38 3.90
CA LYS A 254 20.08 -3.68 5.08
C LYS A 254 19.45 -5.08 5.04
N ASP A 255 19.95 -5.94 4.16
CA ASP A 255 19.57 -7.35 4.00
C ASP A 255 18.08 -7.56 3.68
N PHE A 256 17.46 -6.64 2.94
CA PHE A 256 16.17 -6.90 2.32
C PHE A 256 16.31 -7.91 1.18
N ASP A 257 15.27 -8.70 0.95
CA ASP A 257 15.22 -9.71 -0.11
C ASP A 257 14.66 -9.11 -1.41
N VAL A 258 13.65 -8.24 -1.28
CA VAL A 258 12.93 -7.61 -2.38
C VAL A 258 12.62 -6.14 -2.06
N PHE A 259 12.54 -5.32 -3.10
CA PHE A 259 12.02 -3.96 -3.01
C PHE A 259 10.76 -3.83 -3.86
N ASN A 260 9.66 -3.45 -3.23
CA ASN A 260 8.34 -3.31 -3.83
C ASN A 260 8.00 -1.83 -4.05
N ALA A 261 7.26 -1.54 -5.11
CA ALA A 261 6.75 -0.20 -5.40
C ALA A 261 5.39 -0.30 -6.11
N LEU A 262 4.54 0.71 -5.96
CA LEU A 262 3.33 0.87 -6.77
C LEU A 262 3.65 1.76 -7.99
N ASP A 263 2.81 1.72 -9.01
CA ASP A 263 2.85 2.63 -10.18
C ASP A 263 2.21 4.02 -9.91
N VAL A 264 1.93 4.34 -8.65
CA VAL A 264 1.40 5.65 -8.25
C VAL A 264 2.48 6.74 -8.31
N MET A 265 2.06 8.01 -8.26
CA MET A 265 2.94 9.17 -8.37
C MET A 265 3.79 9.13 -9.65
N GLU A 266 5.09 9.44 -9.57
CA GLU A 266 6.01 9.42 -10.71
C GLU A 266 6.78 8.09 -10.82
N ASN A 267 6.35 7.05 -10.11
CA ASN A 267 7.14 5.82 -9.98
C ASN A 267 7.40 5.11 -11.32
N GLU A 268 6.43 5.17 -12.24
CA GLU A 268 6.55 4.57 -13.58
C GLU A 268 7.84 4.99 -14.31
N SER A 269 8.34 6.20 -14.04
CA SER A 269 9.55 6.75 -14.66
C SER A 269 10.83 5.94 -14.39
N PHE A 270 10.90 5.19 -13.29
CA PHE A 270 12.11 4.43 -12.93
C PHE A 270 11.92 2.90 -12.97
N LEU A 271 10.68 2.39 -12.95
CA LEU A 271 10.41 0.96 -12.76
C LEU A 271 11.14 0.09 -13.79
N LYS A 272 10.99 0.42 -15.08
CA LYS A 272 11.60 -0.35 -16.17
C LYS A 272 13.13 -0.31 -16.12
N ASP A 273 13.70 0.87 -15.93
CA ASP A 273 15.15 1.08 -15.97
C ASP A 273 15.86 0.47 -14.75
N LEU A 274 15.18 0.44 -13.60
CA LEU A 274 15.62 -0.26 -12.39
C LEU A 274 15.17 -1.73 -12.34
N LYS A 275 14.66 -2.27 -13.45
CA LYS A 275 14.35 -3.70 -13.64
C LYS A 275 13.29 -4.24 -12.69
N PHE A 276 12.37 -3.39 -12.25
CA PHE A 276 11.18 -3.83 -11.55
C PHE A 276 10.31 -4.68 -12.49
N GLY A 277 9.89 -5.84 -12.00
CA GLY A 277 8.90 -6.69 -12.66
C GLY A 277 7.51 -6.36 -12.13
N GLN A 278 6.52 -6.36 -13.02
CA GLN A 278 5.12 -6.31 -12.64
C GLN A 278 4.74 -7.58 -11.88
N GLY A 279 4.14 -7.43 -10.70
CA GLY A 279 3.52 -8.50 -9.93
C GLY A 279 2.11 -8.84 -10.44
N ASP A 280 1.51 -9.83 -9.81
CA ASP A 280 0.12 -10.26 -10.05
C ASP A 280 -0.91 -9.50 -9.19
N GLY A 281 -0.44 -8.84 -8.13
CA GLY A 281 -1.27 -8.04 -7.22
C GLY A 281 -1.77 -6.74 -7.84
N GLN A 282 -3.07 -6.48 -7.65
CA GLN A 282 -3.69 -5.18 -7.86
C GLN A 282 -4.11 -4.59 -6.52
N LEU A 283 -3.74 -3.35 -6.26
CA LEU A 283 -4.17 -2.60 -5.09
C LEU A 283 -5.28 -1.64 -5.49
N TYR A 284 -6.42 -1.71 -4.79
CA TYR A 284 -7.59 -0.89 -5.10
C TYR A 284 -7.78 0.22 -4.07
N TYR A 285 -7.95 1.46 -4.53
CA TYR A 285 -8.24 2.60 -3.66
C TYR A 285 -9.71 2.97 -3.73
N TYR A 286 -10.29 3.24 -2.56
CA TYR A 286 -11.70 3.57 -2.40
C TYR A 286 -11.83 4.82 -1.53
N LEU A 287 -12.69 5.74 -1.96
CA LEU A 287 -13.13 6.84 -1.13
C LEU A 287 -14.54 6.58 -0.63
N TYR A 288 -14.73 6.70 0.67
CA TYR A 288 -16.03 6.54 1.30
C TYR A 288 -16.80 7.85 1.27
N ASN A 289 -18.05 7.81 0.79
CA ASN A 289 -18.94 8.97 0.70
C ASN A 289 -18.32 10.18 -0.05
N TYR A 290 -17.52 9.88 -1.08
CA TYR A 290 -16.87 10.90 -1.89
C TYR A 290 -16.86 10.51 -3.36
N ARG A 291 -17.31 11.42 -4.24
CA ARG A 291 -17.38 11.20 -5.69
C ARG A 291 -16.28 11.95 -6.39
N LEU A 292 -15.42 11.22 -7.10
CA LEU A 292 -14.51 11.81 -8.08
C LEU A 292 -15.27 12.07 -9.38
N SER A 293 -14.99 13.22 -10.01
CA SER A 293 -15.58 13.59 -11.29
C SER A 293 -15.12 12.66 -12.43
N ASN A 294 -13.87 12.18 -12.35
CA ASN A 294 -13.25 11.26 -13.30
C ASN A 294 -12.51 10.12 -12.57
N ALA A 295 -12.19 9.05 -13.29
CA ALA A 295 -11.23 8.05 -12.81
C ALA A 295 -9.83 8.67 -12.72
N LEU A 296 -9.07 8.31 -11.68
CA LEU A 296 -7.69 8.77 -11.50
C LEU A 296 -6.74 7.86 -12.25
N LYS A 297 -5.74 8.45 -12.90
CA LYS A 297 -4.55 7.71 -13.30
C LYS A 297 -3.69 7.41 -12.07
N PRO A 298 -2.85 6.36 -12.10
CA PRO A 298 -1.84 6.11 -11.06
C PRO A 298 -0.99 7.34 -10.74
N SER A 299 -0.58 8.07 -11.78
CA SER A 299 0.22 9.29 -11.63
C SER A 299 -0.53 10.49 -11.05
N GLU A 300 -1.84 10.40 -10.85
CA GLU A 300 -2.65 11.44 -10.20
C GLU A 300 -2.92 11.13 -8.71
N LEU A 301 -2.48 9.97 -8.23
CA LEU A 301 -2.60 9.53 -6.84
C LEU A 301 -1.26 9.69 -6.11
N GLY A 302 -1.25 10.54 -5.08
CA GLY A 302 -0.11 10.80 -4.19
C GLY A 302 -0.26 10.17 -2.82
N LEU A 303 -0.94 9.03 -2.71
CA LEU A 303 -1.22 8.34 -1.44
C LEU A 303 -0.62 6.94 -1.47
N VAL A 304 0.11 6.59 -0.42
CA VAL A 304 0.57 5.23 -0.13
C VAL A 304 -0.07 4.76 1.17
N LEU A 305 -0.71 3.59 1.13
CA LEU A 305 -1.32 2.93 2.29
C LEU A 305 -0.36 1.86 2.86
N LEU A 306 -0.30 1.75 4.18
CA LEU A 306 0.46 0.72 4.91
C LEU A 306 -0.36 -0.55 5.10
#